data_AF-A0A9X2SQD2-F1
#
_entry.id   AF-A0A9X2SQD2-F1
#
_cell.length_a   1.000
_cell.length_b   1.000
_cell.length_c   1.000
_cell.angle_alpha   90.00
_cell.angle_beta   90.00
_cell.angle_gamma   90.00
#
_symmetry.space_group_name_H-M   'P 1'
#
loop_
_entity.id
_entity.type
_entity.pdbx_description
1 polymer ?
#
loop_
_entity_poly.entity_id
_entity_poly.type
_entity_poly.pdbx_seq_one_letter_code
_entity_poly.pdbx_strand_id
1 'polypeptide(L)'
;MKLVPGLLGACLVLTACTGTDTTAPTVTVTAPPTSATQPAPPSPDPATLTWMDGFCAAINGYRERTNREAKPAQPDPTTVAEAQRRLSALLGGMAARTGEVVDRLSALPPAPVPLAETVRQAFVTKFTTSRDRAGDAKTALDHAKPGDQASQDPAGQALEQAQQDVDGMYDPVAPMAASPELMLAAGSAPGCKI
;
A
#
# COMPACT_ATOMS: atom_id res chain seq x y z
N MET A 1 26.79 13.02 7.03
CA MET A 1 27.48 13.25 8.33
C MET A 1 27.93 14.69 8.43
N LYS A 2 27.21 15.52 9.19
CA LYS A 2 27.69 16.80 9.72
C LYS A 2 27.08 16.92 11.12
N LEU A 3 27.93 16.72 12.13
CA LEU A 3 27.61 16.87 13.54
C LEU A 3 27.86 18.33 13.94
N VAL A 4 26.92 18.94 14.65
CA VAL A 4 27.17 20.14 15.46
C VAL A 4 26.52 19.94 16.83
N PRO A 5 27.26 20.13 17.94
CA PRO A 5 26.84 19.80 19.30
C PRO A 5 26.30 21.01 20.08
N GLY A 6 25.50 20.70 21.11
CA GLY A 6 25.51 21.35 22.44
C GLY A 6 24.86 22.73 22.60
N LEU A 7 23.93 22.88 23.54
CA LEU A 7 24.27 23.39 24.89
C LEU A 7 23.10 23.29 25.88
N LEU A 8 23.49 23.08 27.14
CA LEU A 8 22.74 23.13 28.39
C LEU A 8 21.96 24.44 28.62
N GLY A 9 20.89 24.37 29.41
CA GLY A 9 20.27 25.55 30.02
C GLY A 9 19.12 25.23 30.97
N ALA A 10 19.45 24.85 32.20
CA ALA A 10 18.52 24.80 33.33
C ALA A 10 18.15 26.23 33.79
N CYS A 11 16.92 26.44 34.27
CA CYS A 11 16.64 27.34 35.40
C CYS A 11 15.20 27.16 35.93
N LEU A 12 15.13 26.68 37.18
CA LEU A 12 14.01 26.84 38.09
C LEU A 12 13.83 28.31 38.45
N VAL A 13 12.57 28.76 38.56
CA VAL A 13 12.24 29.90 39.44
C VAL A 13 10.95 29.58 40.19
N LEU A 14 11.10 29.33 41.49
CA LEU A 14 10.05 29.42 42.48
C LEU A 14 9.82 30.89 42.81
N THR A 15 8.58 31.37 42.74
CA THR A 15 8.16 32.60 43.40
C THR A 15 7.01 32.31 44.34
N ALA A 16 7.31 32.46 45.63
CA ALA A 16 6.36 32.53 46.71
C ALA A 16 5.74 33.94 46.78
N CYS A 17 4.45 34.03 47.07
CA CYS A 17 3.84 35.20 47.68
C CYS A 17 2.94 34.76 48.84
N THR A 18 3.29 35.27 50.02
CA THR A 18 2.58 35.14 51.29
C THR A 18 1.52 36.22 51.45
N GLY A 19 0.35 35.84 51.97
CA GLY A 19 -0.39 36.56 53.00
C GLY A 19 -1.54 37.47 52.55
N THR A 20 -2.78 37.14 52.96
CA THR A 20 -3.60 37.92 53.92
C THR A 20 -4.97 37.26 54.15
N ASP A 21 -5.37 37.16 55.42
CA ASP A 21 -6.70 36.73 55.87
C ASP A 21 -7.80 37.67 55.36
N THR A 22 -8.88 37.12 54.80
CA THR A 22 -10.16 37.81 54.65
C THR A 22 -11.29 36.77 54.54
N THR A 23 -12.10 36.73 55.60
CA THR A 23 -13.54 36.39 55.66
C THR A 23 -14.04 35.27 54.75
N ALA A 24 -14.39 34.13 55.35
CA ALA A 24 -15.09 33.03 54.67
C ALA A 24 -16.44 33.50 54.09
N PRO A 25 -16.64 33.46 52.76
CA PRO A 25 -17.98 33.43 52.19
C PRO A 25 -18.47 31.97 52.18
N THR A 26 -19.73 31.78 52.55
CA THR A 26 -20.45 30.51 52.40
C THR A 26 -20.28 29.97 50.98
N VAL A 27 -19.48 28.90 50.83
CA VAL A 27 -19.30 28.21 49.56
C VAL A 27 -20.55 27.38 49.30
N THR A 28 -21.41 27.88 48.42
CA THR A 28 -22.38 27.04 47.73
C THR A 28 -21.58 26.00 46.96
N VAL A 29 -21.74 24.72 47.32
CA VAL A 29 -21.16 23.60 46.56
C VAL A 29 -21.88 23.53 45.22
N THR A 30 -21.38 24.30 44.25
CA THR A 30 -21.69 24.10 42.85
C THR A 30 -20.96 22.82 42.45
N ALA A 31 -21.73 21.76 42.16
CA ALA A 31 -21.18 20.54 41.59
C ALA A 31 -20.31 20.89 40.36
N PRO A 32 -19.16 20.23 40.15
CA PRO A 32 -18.35 20.47 38.97
C PRO A 32 -19.24 20.27 37.73
N PRO A 33 -19.13 21.15 36.71
CA PRO A 33 -19.86 20.96 35.48
C PRO A 33 -19.57 19.55 34.98
N THR A 34 -20.63 18.77 34.77
CA THR A 34 -20.59 17.47 34.12
C THR A 34 -19.65 17.60 32.94
N SER A 35 -18.53 16.86 32.98
CA SER A 35 -17.53 16.87 31.91
C SER A 35 -18.28 16.76 30.58
N ALA A 36 -18.17 17.79 29.75
CA ALA A 36 -18.72 17.74 28.41
C ALA A 36 -18.13 16.51 27.74
N THR A 37 -19.00 15.54 27.41
CA THR A 37 -18.62 14.34 26.67
C THR A 37 -17.92 14.81 25.41
N GLN A 38 -16.60 14.62 25.35
CA GLN A 38 -15.83 14.88 24.15
C GLN A 38 -16.46 14.06 23.01
N PRO A 39 -16.72 14.64 21.83
CA PRO A 39 -17.21 13.88 20.70
C PRO A 39 -16.24 12.73 20.43
N ALA A 40 -16.75 11.51 20.33
CA ALA A 40 -15.93 10.39 19.91
C ALA A 40 -15.29 10.71 18.55
N PRO A 41 -14.04 10.29 18.30
CA PRO A 41 -13.42 10.50 17.01
C PRO A 41 -14.30 9.90 15.90
N PRO A 42 -14.37 10.54 14.73
CA PRO A 42 -15.17 10.03 13.62
C PRO A 42 -14.69 8.63 13.26
N SER A 43 -15.63 7.70 13.15
CA SER A 43 -15.38 6.33 12.68
C SER A 43 -15.75 6.23 11.21
N PRO A 44 -15.00 5.48 10.39
CA PRO A 44 -15.35 5.28 8.99
C PRO A 44 -16.66 4.51 8.86
N ASP A 45 -17.40 4.77 7.78
CA ASP A 45 -18.54 3.95 7.40
C ASP A 45 -18.11 2.47 7.25
N PRO A 46 -18.86 1.49 7.78
CA PRO A 46 -18.47 0.08 7.74
C PRO A 46 -18.29 -0.49 6.32
N ALA A 47 -19.09 -0.06 5.35
CA ALA A 47 -18.97 -0.52 3.97
C ALA A 47 -17.71 0.08 3.32
N THR A 48 -17.45 1.38 3.53
CA THR A 48 -16.23 2.03 3.06
C THR A 48 -14.97 1.44 3.69
N LEU A 49 -15.01 1.12 4.99
CA LEU A 49 -13.93 0.44 5.70
C LEU A 49 -13.64 -0.95 5.12
N THR A 50 -14.68 -1.77 4.95
CA THR A 50 -14.54 -3.14 4.43
C THR A 50 -14.01 -3.14 2.99
N TRP A 51 -14.51 -2.22 2.16
CA TRP A 51 -14.04 -2.08 0.79
C TRP A 51 -12.56 -1.66 0.74
N MET A 52 -12.19 -0.67 1.55
CA MET A 52 -10.81 -0.16 1.62
C MET A 52 -9.83 -1.24 2.11
N ASP A 53 -10.23 -2.03 3.11
CA ASP A 53 -9.46 -3.18 3.60
C ASP A 53 -9.16 -4.17 2.48
N GLY A 54 -10.19 -4.60 1.75
CA GLY A 54 -10.04 -5.52 0.61
C GLY A 54 -9.19 -4.95 -0.53
N PHE A 55 -9.39 -3.66 -0.86
CA PHE A 55 -8.60 -2.98 -1.88
C PHE A 55 -7.11 -2.95 -1.54
N CYS A 56 -6.76 -2.47 -0.35
CA CYS A 56 -5.37 -2.43 0.09
C CYS A 56 -4.75 -3.82 0.23
N ALA A 57 -5.49 -4.79 0.77
CA ALA A 57 -5.01 -6.16 0.95
C ALA A 57 -4.66 -6.84 -0.38
N ALA A 58 -5.40 -6.54 -1.46
CA ALA A 58 -5.06 -7.04 -2.79
C ALA A 58 -3.68 -6.52 -3.26
N ILE A 59 -3.43 -5.22 -3.09
CA ILE A 59 -2.18 -4.58 -3.53
C ILE A 59 -1.00 -4.97 -2.64
N ASN A 60 -1.18 -4.97 -1.31
CA ASN A 60 -0.14 -5.38 -0.38
C ASN A 60 0.21 -6.87 -0.54
N GLY A 61 -0.77 -7.74 -0.81
CA GLY A 61 -0.50 -9.14 -1.15
C GLY A 61 0.40 -9.30 -2.39
N TYR A 62 0.21 -8.48 -3.43
CA TYR A 62 1.11 -8.44 -4.58
C TYR A 62 2.53 -8.03 -4.20
N ARG A 63 2.68 -7.00 -3.35
CA ARG A 63 3.98 -6.50 -2.88
C ARG A 63 4.73 -7.56 -2.07
N GLU A 64 4.06 -8.15 -1.09
CA GLU A 64 4.61 -9.21 -0.25
C GLU A 64 5.06 -10.41 -1.07
N ARG A 65 4.22 -10.87 -2.00
CA ARG A 65 4.53 -11.98 -2.89
C ARG A 65 5.70 -11.66 -3.81
N THR A 66 5.73 -10.48 -4.41
CA THR A 66 6.83 -10.02 -5.26
C THR A 66 8.15 -10.00 -4.48
N ASN A 67 8.16 -9.44 -3.27
CA ASN A 67 9.35 -9.39 -2.42
C ASN A 67 9.82 -10.78 -1.98
N ARG A 68 8.89 -11.69 -1.68
CA ARG A 68 9.20 -13.08 -1.33
C ARG A 68 9.85 -13.83 -2.50
N GLU A 69 9.35 -13.60 -3.71
CA GLU A 69 9.81 -14.28 -4.93
C GLU A 69 11.05 -13.61 -5.58
N ALA A 70 11.42 -12.40 -5.17
CA ALA A 70 12.58 -11.67 -5.70
C ALA A 70 13.95 -12.28 -5.32
N LYS A 71 14.01 -13.24 -4.40
CA LYS A 71 15.28 -13.84 -3.97
C LYS A 71 15.77 -14.87 -4.99
N PRO A 72 16.97 -14.71 -5.58
CA PRO A 72 17.52 -15.73 -6.45
C PRO A 72 17.99 -16.91 -5.59
N ALA A 73 17.21 -17.98 -5.58
CA ALA A 73 17.68 -19.27 -5.07
C ALA A 73 18.42 -20.09 -6.15
N GLN A 74 18.46 -19.60 -7.40
CA GLN A 74 18.99 -20.36 -8.52
C GLN A 74 20.28 -19.75 -9.09
N PRO A 75 21.25 -20.60 -9.47
CA PRO A 75 22.46 -20.16 -10.16
C PRO A 75 22.13 -19.52 -11.50
N ASP A 76 23.06 -18.71 -12.01
CA ASP A 76 22.90 -18.11 -13.33
C ASP A 76 22.89 -19.17 -14.44
N PRO A 77 22.05 -18.98 -15.47
CA PRO A 77 21.95 -19.93 -16.57
C PRO A 77 23.28 -20.00 -17.32
N THR A 78 23.70 -21.21 -17.66
CA THR A 78 24.94 -21.48 -18.42
C THR A 78 24.68 -21.74 -19.91
N THR A 79 23.40 -21.89 -20.29
CA THR A 79 22.96 -22.10 -21.68
C THR A 79 21.76 -21.22 -22.02
N VAL A 80 21.55 -20.96 -23.32
CA VAL A 80 20.36 -20.21 -23.80
C VAL A 80 19.06 -20.93 -23.43
N ALA A 81 19.04 -22.26 -23.49
CA ALA A 81 17.86 -23.03 -23.09
C ALA A 81 17.55 -22.92 -21.58
N GLU A 82 18.57 -22.82 -20.72
CA GLU A 82 18.39 -22.51 -19.30
C GLU A 82 17.88 -21.08 -19.08
N ALA A 83 18.44 -20.11 -19.80
CA ALA A 83 18.00 -18.72 -19.76
C ALA A 83 16.53 -18.58 -20.19
N GLN A 84 16.14 -19.26 -21.27
CA GLN A 84 14.76 -19.31 -21.77
C GLN A 84 13.79 -19.85 -20.71
N ARG A 85 14.15 -20.97 -20.03
CA ARG A 85 13.32 -21.52 -18.94
C ARG A 85 13.19 -20.55 -17.77
N ARG A 86 14.29 -19.91 -17.37
CA ARG A 86 14.29 -18.92 -16.29
C ARG A 86 13.42 -17.71 -16.63
N LEU A 87 13.55 -17.17 -17.85
CA LEU A 87 12.76 -16.04 -18.33
C LEU A 87 11.27 -16.39 -18.44
N SER A 88 10.94 -17.58 -18.95
CA SER A 88 9.56 -18.09 -18.98
C SER A 88 8.95 -18.20 -17.59
N ALA A 89 9.72 -18.65 -16.59
CA ALA A 89 9.27 -18.69 -15.20
C ALA A 89 9.03 -17.29 -14.61
N LEU A 90 9.91 -16.32 -14.92
CA LEU A 90 9.74 -14.93 -14.48
C LEU A 90 8.48 -14.27 -15.08
N LEU A 91 8.26 -14.46 -16.38
CA LEU A 91 7.05 -13.99 -17.07
C LEU A 91 5.79 -14.64 -16.50
N GLY A 92 5.82 -15.96 -16.28
CA GLY A 92 4.70 -16.68 -15.66
C GLY A 92 4.40 -16.21 -14.24
N GLY A 93 5.45 -15.97 -13.44
CA GLY A 93 5.31 -15.39 -12.10
C GLY A 93 4.71 -13.99 -12.13
N MET A 94 5.14 -13.14 -13.07
CA MET A 94 4.58 -11.80 -13.25
C MET A 94 3.08 -11.87 -13.59
N ALA A 95 2.72 -12.64 -14.62
CA ALA A 95 1.32 -12.82 -15.03
C ALA A 95 0.45 -13.36 -13.90
N ALA A 96 0.95 -14.35 -13.13
CA ALA A 96 0.21 -14.92 -12.02
C ALA A 96 -0.01 -13.90 -10.88
N ARG A 97 1.01 -13.11 -10.53
CA ARG A 97 0.90 -12.11 -9.45
C ARG A 97 -0.05 -10.97 -9.83
N THR A 98 0.03 -10.47 -11.06
CA THR A 98 -0.85 -9.37 -11.50
C THR A 98 -2.26 -9.84 -11.77
N GLY A 99 -2.45 -11.07 -12.29
CA GLY A 99 -3.77 -11.68 -12.43
C GLY A 99 -4.50 -11.86 -11.10
N GLU A 100 -3.79 -12.29 -10.06
CA GLU A 100 -4.38 -12.41 -8.72
C GLU A 100 -4.90 -11.05 -8.18
N VAL A 101 -4.20 -9.94 -8.48
CA VAL A 101 -4.70 -8.60 -8.12
C VAL A 101 -5.96 -8.26 -8.90
N VAL A 102 -5.99 -8.51 -10.21
CA VAL A 102 -7.18 -8.27 -11.04
C VAL A 102 -8.39 -9.03 -10.49
N ASP A 103 -8.21 -10.31 -10.16
CA ASP A 103 -9.28 -11.16 -9.63
C ASP A 103 -9.79 -10.62 -8.28
N ARG A 104 -8.88 -10.29 -7.36
CA ARG A 104 -9.24 -9.76 -6.04
C ARG A 104 -9.95 -8.40 -6.12
N LEU A 105 -9.45 -7.48 -6.94
CA LEU A 105 -10.07 -6.16 -7.13
C LEU A 105 -11.41 -6.24 -7.86
N SER A 106 -11.57 -7.20 -8.77
CA SER A 106 -12.84 -7.41 -9.50
C SER A 106 -13.90 -8.08 -8.62
N ALA A 107 -13.48 -8.85 -7.61
CA ALA A 107 -14.36 -9.50 -6.65
C ALA A 107 -14.85 -8.57 -5.53
N LEU A 108 -14.29 -7.36 -5.39
CA LEU A 108 -14.81 -6.37 -4.44
C LEU A 108 -16.26 -6.00 -4.78
N PRO A 109 -17.12 -5.73 -3.78
CA PRO A 109 -18.43 -5.14 -4.05
C PRO A 109 -18.26 -3.77 -4.73
N PRO A 110 -19.32 -3.22 -5.35
CA PRO A 110 -19.31 -1.87 -5.87
C PRO A 110 -18.77 -0.88 -4.83
N ALA A 111 -17.89 0.02 -5.25
CA ALA A 111 -17.27 0.95 -4.30
C ALA A 111 -18.33 1.89 -3.68
N PRO A 112 -18.36 2.06 -2.35
CA PRO A 112 -19.30 2.97 -1.69
C PRO A 112 -19.08 4.44 -2.06
N VAL A 113 -17.86 4.80 -2.47
CA VAL A 113 -17.46 6.15 -2.86
C VAL A 113 -17.09 6.18 -4.35
N PRO A 114 -17.61 7.12 -5.17
CA PRO A 114 -17.33 7.16 -6.60
C PRO A 114 -15.84 7.24 -6.96
N LEU A 115 -15.05 7.98 -6.17
CA LEU A 115 -13.59 8.05 -6.37
C LEU A 115 -12.92 6.68 -6.21
N ALA A 116 -13.36 5.88 -5.24
CA ALA A 116 -12.82 4.55 -5.00
C ALA A 116 -13.07 3.61 -6.20
N GLU A 117 -14.21 3.74 -6.87
CA GLU A 117 -14.50 2.98 -8.09
C GLU A 117 -13.58 3.38 -9.25
N THR A 118 -13.38 4.68 -9.47
CA THR A 118 -12.44 5.19 -10.48
C THR A 118 -11.01 4.68 -10.23
N VAL A 119 -10.56 4.71 -8.98
CA VAL A 119 -9.23 4.21 -8.60
C VAL A 119 -9.14 2.70 -8.80
N ARG A 120 -10.16 1.93 -8.40
CA ARG A 120 -10.22 0.47 -8.63
C ARG A 120 -10.08 0.12 -10.10
N GLN A 121 -10.82 0.81 -10.97
CA GLN A 121 -10.75 0.59 -12.41
C GLN A 121 -9.37 0.91 -12.99
N ALA A 122 -8.72 1.99 -12.53
CA ALA A 122 -7.37 2.33 -12.96
C ALA A 122 -6.35 1.24 -12.57
N PHE A 123 -6.46 0.69 -11.36
CA PHE A 123 -5.62 -0.42 -10.90
C PHE A 123 -5.90 -1.70 -11.70
N VAL A 124 -7.16 -2.10 -11.80
CA VAL A 124 -7.57 -3.28 -12.60
C VAL A 124 -7.02 -3.19 -14.03
N THR A 125 -7.12 -2.02 -14.66
CA THR A 125 -6.60 -1.79 -16.02
C THR A 125 -5.09 -2.04 -16.08
N LYS A 126 -4.31 -1.39 -15.21
CA LYS A 126 -2.85 -1.53 -15.21
C LYS A 126 -2.38 -2.95 -14.91
N PHE A 127 -2.97 -3.60 -13.91
CA PHE A 127 -2.64 -4.98 -13.57
C PHE A 127 -3.06 -5.95 -14.69
N THR A 128 -4.18 -5.70 -15.39
CA THR A 128 -4.59 -6.48 -16.57
C THR A 128 -3.58 -6.34 -17.71
N THR A 129 -3.18 -5.11 -18.05
CA THR A 129 -2.19 -4.88 -19.11
C THR A 129 -0.88 -5.60 -18.83
N SER A 130 -0.40 -5.52 -17.58
CA SER A 130 0.81 -6.22 -17.15
C SER A 130 0.66 -7.74 -17.20
N ARG A 131 -0.46 -8.28 -16.72
CA ARG A 131 -0.79 -9.72 -16.78
C ARG A 131 -0.74 -10.24 -18.20
N ASP A 132 -1.48 -9.58 -19.09
CA ASP A 132 -1.66 -10.03 -20.47
C ASP A 132 -0.33 -9.95 -21.22
N ARG A 133 0.42 -8.85 -21.09
CA ARG A 133 1.75 -8.71 -21.69
C ARG A 133 2.70 -9.82 -21.26
N ALA A 134 2.76 -10.11 -19.96
CA ALA A 134 3.64 -11.15 -19.44
C ALA A 134 3.18 -12.55 -19.89
N GLY A 135 1.87 -12.81 -19.92
CA GLY A 135 1.28 -14.07 -20.38
C GLY A 135 1.50 -14.33 -21.86
N ASP A 136 1.33 -13.32 -22.70
CA ASP A 136 1.52 -13.40 -24.14
C ASP A 136 3.00 -13.63 -24.49
N ALA A 137 3.90 -12.88 -23.85
CA ALA A 137 5.34 -13.05 -24.02
C ALA A 137 5.83 -14.43 -23.53
N LYS A 138 5.28 -14.93 -22.42
CA LYS A 138 5.55 -16.31 -21.97
C LYS A 138 5.14 -17.31 -23.02
N THR A 139 3.93 -17.19 -23.57
CA THR A 139 3.41 -18.10 -24.58
C THR A 139 4.28 -18.10 -25.83
N ALA A 140 4.69 -16.91 -26.30
CA ALA A 140 5.60 -16.77 -27.44
C ALA A 140 6.98 -17.41 -27.17
N LEU A 141 7.55 -17.18 -25.99
CA LEU A 141 8.84 -17.75 -25.59
C LEU A 141 8.79 -19.28 -25.44
N ASP A 142 7.70 -19.82 -24.91
CA ASP A 142 7.50 -21.26 -24.72
C ASP A 142 7.26 -21.99 -26.06
N HIS A 143 6.73 -21.29 -27.06
CA HIS A 143 6.56 -21.82 -28.42
C HIS A 143 7.85 -21.74 -29.27
N ALA A 144 8.84 -20.93 -28.87
CA ALA A 144 10.12 -20.86 -29.54
C ALA A 144 10.92 -22.15 -29.35
N LYS A 145 11.82 -22.46 -30.30
CA LYS A 145 12.68 -23.65 -30.20
C LYS A 145 13.58 -23.52 -28.96
N PRO A 146 13.87 -24.62 -28.24
CA PRO A 146 14.81 -24.58 -27.13
C PRO A 146 16.16 -24.01 -27.56
N GLY A 147 16.64 -22.97 -26.88
CA GLY A 147 17.91 -22.31 -27.19
C GLY A 147 17.82 -21.27 -28.32
N ASP A 148 16.62 -20.85 -28.71
CA ASP A 148 16.43 -19.77 -29.66
C ASP A 148 16.82 -18.42 -29.03
N GLN A 149 18.02 -17.95 -29.36
CA GLN A 149 18.55 -16.67 -28.87
C GLN A 149 17.69 -15.48 -29.30
N ALA A 150 17.08 -15.52 -30.50
CA ALA A 150 16.29 -14.40 -31.01
C ALA A 150 14.99 -14.18 -30.24
N SER A 151 14.51 -15.20 -29.52
CA SER A 151 13.33 -15.11 -28.67
C SER A 151 13.59 -14.46 -27.30
N GLN A 152 14.85 -14.34 -26.87
CA GLN A 152 15.19 -13.86 -25.53
C GLN A 152 14.92 -12.36 -25.37
N ASP A 153 15.39 -11.53 -26.30
CA ASP A 153 15.29 -10.07 -26.18
C ASP A 153 13.84 -9.57 -26.14
N PRO A 154 12.93 -10.01 -27.05
CA PRO A 154 11.53 -9.60 -26.99
C PRO A 154 10.84 -10.03 -25.68
N ALA A 155 11.16 -11.22 -25.18
CA ALA A 155 10.61 -11.74 -23.93
C ALA A 155 11.14 -10.97 -22.70
N GLY A 156 12.42 -10.61 -22.70
CA GLY A 156 13.04 -9.76 -21.67
C GLY A 156 12.40 -8.37 -21.64
N GLN A 157 12.28 -7.72 -22.80
CA GLN A 157 11.62 -6.41 -22.93
C GLN A 157 10.16 -6.47 -22.48
N ALA A 158 9.44 -7.53 -22.82
CA ALA A 158 8.06 -7.70 -22.39
C ALA A 158 7.94 -7.84 -20.86
N LEU A 159 8.88 -8.54 -20.22
CA LEU A 159 8.93 -8.62 -18.75
C LEU A 159 9.18 -7.27 -18.10
N GLU A 160 10.18 -6.52 -18.60
CA GLU A 160 10.48 -5.16 -18.12
C GLU A 160 9.28 -4.23 -18.27
N GLN A 161 8.65 -4.24 -19.45
CA GLN A 161 7.48 -3.40 -19.69
C GLN A 161 6.27 -3.83 -18.84
N ALA A 162 6.09 -5.13 -18.60
CA ALA A 162 5.04 -5.61 -17.71
C ALA A 162 5.25 -5.09 -16.28
N GLN A 163 6.50 -4.99 -15.80
CA GLN A 163 6.82 -4.39 -14.51
C GLN A 163 6.48 -2.88 -14.51
N GLN A 164 6.89 -2.17 -15.57
CA GLN A 164 6.60 -0.74 -15.73
C GLN A 164 5.10 -0.43 -15.80
N ASP A 165 4.29 -1.31 -16.37
CA ASP A 165 2.83 -1.11 -16.49
C ASP A 165 2.16 -0.95 -15.11
N VAL A 166 2.72 -1.60 -14.07
CA VAL A 166 2.26 -1.53 -12.67
C VAL A 166 3.12 -0.64 -11.78
N ASP A 167 4.10 0.07 -12.34
CA ASP A 167 4.86 1.07 -11.58
C ASP A 167 3.94 2.16 -11.02
N GLY A 168 4.27 2.63 -9.82
CA GLY A 168 3.47 3.61 -9.08
C GLY A 168 2.21 3.03 -8.42
N MET A 169 1.88 1.75 -8.60
CA MET A 169 0.73 1.11 -7.96
C MET A 169 1.05 0.52 -6.57
N TYR A 170 2.26 0.74 -6.05
CA TYR A 170 2.71 0.22 -4.76
C TYR A 170 2.07 0.91 -3.55
N ASP A 171 1.59 2.14 -3.71
CA ASP A 171 0.83 2.86 -2.70
C ASP A 171 -0.67 2.83 -3.07
N PRO A 172 -1.47 1.94 -2.45
CA PRO A 172 -2.90 1.86 -2.73
C PRO A 172 -3.68 3.09 -2.22
N VAL A 173 -3.14 3.88 -1.29
CA VAL A 173 -3.87 4.95 -0.60
C VAL A 173 -3.64 6.32 -1.24
N ALA A 174 -2.43 6.59 -1.75
CA ALA A 174 -2.09 7.85 -2.42
C ALA A 174 -3.14 8.39 -3.43
N PRO A 175 -3.68 7.58 -4.36
CA PRO A 175 -4.68 8.07 -5.32
C PRO A 175 -6.04 8.44 -4.69
N MET A 176 -6.26 8.11 -3.43
CA MET A 176 -7.50 8.37 -2.69
C MET A 176 -7.42 9.62 -1.82
N ALA A 177 -6.28 10.33 -1.81
CA ALA A 177 -6.02 11.48 -0.94
C ALA A 177 -7.03 12.63 -1.04
N ALA A 178 -7.74 12.74 -2.17
CA ALA A 178 -8.79 13.74 -2.37
C ALA A 178 -10.11 13.42 -1.63
N SER A 179 -10.25 12.24 -1.04
CA SER A 179 -11.45 11.84 -0.29
C SER A 179 -11.14 11.64 1.20
N PRO A 180 -11.58 12.56 2.08
CA PRO A 180 -11.41 12.42 3.52
C PRO A 180 -12.02 11.13 4.08
N GLU A 181 -13.15 10.69 3.52
CA GLU A 181 -13.82 9.45 3.91
C GLU A 181 -12.94 8.22 3.61
N LEU A 182 -12.34 8.16 2.42
CA LEU A 182 -11.44 7.07 2.04
C LEU A 182 -10.15 7.10 2.87
N MET A 183 -9.62 8.28 3.18
CA MET A 183 -8.45 8.42 4.04
C MET A 183 -8.73 7.95 5.48
N LEU A 184 -9.91 8.27 6.02
CA LEU A 184 -10.34 7.79 7.34
C LEU A 184 -10.47 6.26 7.38
N ALA A 185 -11.08 5.68 6.34
CA ALA A 185 -11.18 4.24 6.17
C ALA A 185 -9.80 3.58 6.04
N ALA A 186 -8.91 4.14 5.21
CA ALA A 186 -7.56 3.61 4.99
C ALA A 186 -6.72 3.60 6.28
N GLY A 187 -6.84 4.64 7.10
CA GLY A 187 -6.15 4.70 8.41
C GLY A 187 -6.64 3.65 9.41
N SER A 188 -7.84 3.10 9.21
CA SER A 188 -8.45 2.11 10.10
C SER A 188 -8.38 0.68 9.55
N ALA A 189 -8.25 0.53 8.23
CA ALA A 189 -8.28 -0.74 7.52
C ALA A 189 -7.00 -1.58 7.76
N PRO A 190 -7.09 -2.80 8.33
CA PRO A 190 -5.95 -3.69 8.51
C PRO A 190 -5.16 -3.97 7.23
N GLY A 191 -5.83 -4.16 6.09
CA GLY A 191 -5.23 -4.45 4.80
C GLY A 191 -4.39 -3.31 4.24
N CYS A 192 -4.55 -2.08 4.73
CA CYS A 192 -3.73 -0.92 4.36
C CYS A 192 -2.46 -0.79 5.20
N LYS A 193 -2.28 -1.63 6.22
CA LYS A 193 -1.04 -1.68 7.01
C LYS A 193 0.03 -2.44 6.21
N ILE A 194 1.28 -1.98 6.36
CA ILE A 194 2.47 -2.50 5.68
C ILE A 194 3.52 -2.93 6.70
#